data_AF-A0A3R6SUC2-F1
#
_entry.id   AF-A0A3R6SUC2-F1
#
_cell.length_a   1.000
_cell.length_b   1.000
_cell.length_c   1.000
_cell.angle_alpha   90.00
_cell.angle_beta   90.00
_cell.angle_gamma   90.00
#
_symmetry.space_group_name_H-M   'P 1'
#
loop_
_entity.id
_entity.type
_entity.pdbx_description
1 polymer ?
#
loop_
_entity_poly.entity_id
_entity_poly.type
_entity_poly.pdbx_seq_one_letter_code
_entity_poly.pdbx_strand_id
1 'polypeptide(L)'
;MKCNYCGADLTMEDEVCPFCHNPNPYYVKHREDMHRYEQDYQETKSDVYETAGKTSRKATQIAILAVLGGLFLGTVVLNTNIWTVERMIQRHKIRNNISTHLAKLDQYLAEEDWASFTDYIDMNQLYYSGIDELEDYRYFRQLADDYNYIYESCMHLVDYENLDEDEYYYYTPDYSLEQIADSLKHMYDFVKKDEYSTYYEVYQAHRDWCDPILTEAEELVQAYAGVDSEVIESGQIREMSRTKLVVLLERSYNKDES
;
A
#
# COMPACT_ATOMS: atom_id res chain seq x y z
N MET A 1 66.55 -58.63 3.30
CA MET A 1 66.08 -60.02 3.54
C MET A 1 67.18 -60.96 3.06
N LYS A 2 67.14 -62.27 3.31
CA LYS A 2 68.21 -63.17 2.84
C LYS A 2 67.66 -64.21 1.86
N CYS A 3 68.46 -64.58 0.87
CA CYS A 3 68.15 -65.64 -0.07
C CYS A 3 68.13 -66.98 0.66
N ASN A 4 67.03 -67.73 0.52
CA ASN A 4 66.88 -69.04 1.14
C ASN A 4 67.88 -70.09 0.60
N TYR A 5 68.50 -69.83 -0.55
CA TYR A 5 69.39 -70.77 -1.22
C TYR A 5 70.88 -70.46 -1.02
N CYS A 6 71.29 -69.19 -1.04
CA CYS A 6 72.70 -68.80 -0.92
C CYS A 6 73.00 -67.87 0.27
N GLY A 7 72.00 -67.45 1.04
CA GLY A 7 72.16 -66.60 2.21
C GLY A 7 72.53 -65.13 1.92
N ALA A 8 72.70 -64.75 0.65
CA ALA A 8 72.99 -63.37 0.25
C ALA A 8 71.82 -62.43 0.58
N ASP A 9 72.11 -61.15 0.84
CA ASP A 9 71.07 -60.16 1.09
C ASP A 9 70.29 -59.86 -0.20
N LEU A 10 68.97 -59.90 -0.09
CA LEU A 10 67.97 -59.60 -1.13
C LEU A 10 67.20 -58.35 -0.74
N THR A 11 66.93 -57.51 -1.75
CA THR A 11 65.95 -56.43 -1.66
C THR A 11 64.56 -56.92 -2.10
N MET A 12 63.51 -56.14 -1.86
CA MET A 12 62.14 -56.49 -2.29
C MET A 12 61.92 -56.27 -3.79
N GLU A 13 62.84 -55.58 -4.46
CA GLU A 13 62.75 -55.21 -5.89
C GLU A 13 63.55 -56.17 -6.79
N ASP A 14 64.42 -57.00 -6.20
CA ASP A 14 65.19 -58.00 -6.94
C ASP A 14 64.31 -59.18 -7.34
N GLU A 15 64.00 -59.34 -8.63
CA GLU A 15 63.18 -60.46 -9.14
C GLU A 15 63.83 -61.84 -8.90
N VAL A 16 65.17 -61.88 -8.99
CA VAL A 16 66.01 -63.06 -8.76
C VAL A 16 67.20 -62.69 -7.89
N CYS A 17 67.73 -63.66 -7.16
CA CYS A 17 68.93 -63.43 -6.36
C CYS A 17 70.14 -63.12 -7.27
N PRO A 18 70.85 -62.00 -7.08
CA PRO A 18 71.96 -61.61 -7.95
C PRO A 18 73.17 -62.56 -7.88
N PHE A 19 73.25 -63.42 -6.86
CA PHE A 19 74.38 -64.34 -6.65
C PHE A 19 74.08 -65.78 -7.09
N CYS A 20 72.86 -66.27 -6.89
CA CYS A 20 72.49 -67.66 -7.23
C CYS A 20 71.40 -67.78 -8.28
N HIS A 21 70.90 -66.66 -8.80
CA HIS A 21 69.86 -66.55 -9.84
C HIS A 21 68.54 -67.28 -9.53
N ASN A 22 68.34 -67.75 -8.29
CA ASN A 22 67.08 -68.33 -7.87
C ASN A 22 66.01 -67.23 -7.69
N PRO A 23 64.73 -67.52 -7.98
CA PRO A 23 63.63 -66.56 -7.82
C PRO A 23 63.54 -66.03 -6.39
N ASN A 24 63.29 -64.73 -6.26
CA ASN A 24 63.08 -64.10 -4.96
C ASN A 24 61.60 -64.25 -4.55
N PRO A 25 61.27 -65.09 -3.55
CA PRO A 25 59.87 -65.28 -3.13
C PRO A 25 59.27 -64.00 -2.53
N TYR A 26 60.11 -63.10 -2.01
CA TYR A 26 59.66 -61.83 -1.43
C TYR A 26 59.26 -60.81 -2.51
N TYR A 27 59.93 -60.82 -3.68
CA TYR A 27 59.54 -60.00 -4.83
C TYR A 27 58.18 -60.42 -5.39
N VAL A 28 57.96 -61.73 -5.54
CA VAL A 28 56.67 -62.26 -6.03
C VAL A 28 55.52 -61.82 -5.13
N LYS A 29 55.68 -61.99 -3.81
CA LYS A 29 54.69 -61.56 -2.83
C LYS A 29 54.49 -60.03 -2.82
N HIS A 30 55.57 -59.27 -2.92
CA HIS A 30 55.49 -57.81 -2.99
C HIS A 30 54.74 -57.33 -4.24
N ARG A 31 54.97 -57.96 -5.39
CA ARG A 31 54.26 -57.66 -6.64
C ARG A 31 52.77 -57.99 -6.55
N GLU A 32 52.41 -59.13 -5.96
CA GLU A 32 51.01 -59.51 -5.71
C GLU A 32 50.31 -58.54 -4.77
N ASP A 33 50.97 -58.17 -3.67
CA ASP A 33 50.45 -57.17 -2.73
C ASP A 33 50.30 -55.80 -3.41
N MET A 34 51.25 -55.38 -4.25
CA MET A 34 51.16 -54.13 -5.03
C MET A 34 50.00 -54.14 -6.03
N HIS A 35 49.75 -55.26 -6.73
CA HIS A 35 48.60 -55.36 -7.62
C HIS A 35 47.27 -55.30 -6.86
N ARG A 36 47.19 -55.94 -5.70
CA ARG A 36 46.01 -55.86 -4.83
C ARG A 36 45.77 -54.42 -4.35
N TYR A 37 46.82 -53.75 -3.88
CA TYR A 37 46.70 -52.35 -3.44
C TYR A 37 46.30 -51.40 -4.55
N GLU A 38 46.82 -51.59 -5.77
CA GLU A 38 46.42 -50.78 -6.92
C GLU A 38 44.94 -51.00 -7.26
N GLN A 39 44.49 -52.25 -7.26
CA GLN A 39 43.08 -52.57 -7.52
C GLN A 39 42.15 -51.97 -6.44
N ASP A 40 42.48 -52.16 -5.17
CA ASP A 40 41.72 -51.61 -4.04
C ASP A 40 41.69 -50.08 -4.09
N TYR A 41 42.81 -49.45 -4.49
CA TYR A 41 42.90 -48.00 -4.65
C TYR A 41 42.00 -47.49 -5.78
N GLN A 42 42.00 -48.13 -6.95
CA GLN A 42 41.15 -47.72 -8.06
C GLN A 42 39.66 -47.93 -7.76
N GLU A 43 39.31 -49.04 -7.09
CA GLU A 43 37.93 -49.31 -6.66
C GLU A 43 37.44 -48.28 -5.64
N THR A 44 38.24 -48.03 -4.60
CA THR A 44 37.93 -47.00 -3.58
C THR A 44 37.82 -45.61 -4.20
N LYS A 45 38.72 -45.27 -5.11
CA LYS A 45 38.69 -43.98 -5.82
C LYS A 45 37.40 -43.83 -6.62
N SER A 46 37.01 -44.84 -7.39
CA SER A 46 35.76 -44.83 -8.17
C SER A 46 34.53 -44.67 -7.29
N ASP A 47 34.44 -45.43 -6.19
CA ASP A 47 33.30 -45.39 -5.27
C ASP A 47 33.18 -44.03 -4.56
N VAL A 48 34.30 -43.43 -4.18
CA VAL A 48 34.33 -42.06 -3.61
C VAL A 48 33.87 -41.03 -4.63
N TYR A 49 34.30 -41.09 -5.89
CA TYR A 49 33.84 -40.15 -6.92
C TYR A 49 32.34 -40.32 -7.23
N GLU A 50 31.84 -41.55 -7.30
CA GLU A 50 30.43 -41.82 -7.56
C GLU A 50 29.53 -41.39 -6.39
N THR A 51 29.95 -41.70 -5.16
CA THR A 51 29.23 -41.34 -3.93
C THR A 51 29.25 -39.84 -3.68
N ALA A 52 30.39 -39.17 -3.90
CA ALA A 52 30.51 -37.72 -3.84
C ALA A 52 29.62 -37.04 -4.91
N GLY A 53 29.60 -37.57 -6.14
CA GLY A 53 28.73 -37.07 -7.22
C GLY A 53 27.24 -37.23 -6.91
N LYS A 54 26.81 -38.39 -6.39
CA LYS A 54 25.41 -38.63 -5.98
C LYS A 54 24.99 -37.73 -4.81
N THR A 55 25.88 -37.52 -3.85
CA THR A 55 25.63 -36.66 -2.67
C THR A 55 25.54 -35.20 -3.06
N SER A 56 26.44 -34.73 -3.92
CA SER A 56 26.42 -33.38 -4.50
C SER A 56 25.14 -33.12 -5.31
N ARG A 57 24.70 -34.09 -6.14
CA ARG A 57 23.46 -33.96 -6.91
C ARG A 57 22.21 -33.85 -6.03
N LYS A 58 22.12 -34.65 -4.96
CA LYS A 58 21.01 -34.59 -4.00
C LYS A 58 21.01 -33.28 -3.21
N ALA A 59 22.18 -32.81 -2.77
CA ALA A 59 22.32 -31.53 -2.08
C ALA A 59 21.85 -30.35 -2.96
N THR A 60 22.24 -30.32 -4.23
CA THR A 60 21.77 -29.32 -5.20
C THR A 60 20.25 -29.37 -5.40
N GLN A 61 19.66 -30.57 -5.52
CA GLN A 61 18.21 -30.72 -5.64
C GLN A 61 17.46 -30.23 -4.40
N ILE A 62 17.98 -30.50 -3.20
CA ILE A 62 17.39 -30.01 -1.95
C ILE A 62 17.50 -28.48 -1.87
N ALA A 63 18.64 -27.90 -2.25
CA ALA A 63 18.81 -26.44 -2.28
C ALA A 63 17.82 -25.79 -3.25
N ILE A 64 17.63 -26.36 -4.45
CA ILE A 64 16.65 -25.86 -5.43
C ILE A 64 15.22 -25.96 -4.86
N LEU A 65 14.85 -27.09 -4.25
CA LEU A 65 13.52 -27.27 -3.65
C LEU A 65 13.29 -26.33 -2.46
N ALA A 66 14.32 -26.07 -1.65
CA ALA A 66 14.24 -25.12 -0.55
C ALA A 66 14.03 -23.68 -1.05
N VAL A 67 14.73 -23.26 -2.11
CA VAL A 67 14.55 -21.95 -2.75
C VAL A 67 13.16 -21.82 -3.37
N LEU A 68 12.70 -22.82 -4.13
CA LEU A 68 11.37 -22.82 -4.72
C LEU A 68 10.26 -22.84 -3.66
N GLY A 69 10.44 -23.64 -2.61
CA GLY A 69 9.55 -23.67 -1.45
C GLY A 69 9.49 -22.32 -0.74
N GLY A 70 10.63 -21.66 -0.55
CA GLY A 70 10.70 -20.31 0.01
C GLY A 70 9.99 -19.28 -0.85
N LEU A 71 10.18 -19.31 -2.17
CA LEU A 71 9.48 -18.41 -3.10
C LEU A 71 7.96 -18.65 -3.08
N PHE A 72 7.52 -19.90 -3.06
CA PHE A 72 6.10 -20.25 -3.00
C PHE A 72 5.45 -19.83 -1.66
N LEU A 73 6.12 -20.05 -0.54
CA LEU A 73 5.64 -19.56 0.75
C LEU A 73 5.62 -18.03 0.78
N GLY A 74 6.63 -17.38 0.20
CA GLY A 74 6.67 -15.94 0.04
C GLY A 74 5.47 -15.40 -0.74
N THR A 75 5.10 -16.02 -1.87
CA THR A 75 3.94 -15.59 -2.66
C THR A 75 2.62 -15.84 -1.93
N VAL A 76 2.46 -16.95 -1.21
CA VAL A 76 1.27 -17.22 -0.39
C VAL A 76 1.12 -16.20 0.73
N VAL A 77 2.22 -15.85 1.43
CA VAL A 77 2.21 -14.83 2.49
C VAL A 77 1.89 -13.44 1.92
N LEU A 78 2.49 -13.07 0.79
CA LEU A 78 2.19 -11.79 0.13
C LEU A 78 0.74 -11.73 -0.36
N ASN A 79 0.20 -12.82 -0.92
CA ASN A 79 -1.18 -12.87 -1.41
C ASN A 79 -2.20 -12.80 -0.26
N THR A 80 -1.96 -13.53 0.82
CA THR A 80 -2.82 -13.47 2.03
C THR A 80 -2.78 -12.11 2.72
N ASN A 81 -1.69 -11.36 2.59
CA ASN A 81 -1.51 -10.04 3.21
C ASN A 81 -1.49 -8.90 2.19
N ILE A 82 -2.04 -9.09 0.98
CA ILE A 82 -1.88 -8.15 -0.14
C ILE A 82 -2.33 -6.74 0.22
N TRP A 83 -3.46 -6.60 0.90
CA TRP A 83 -3.99 -5.32 1.38
C TRP A 83 -3.04 -4.61 2.36
N THR A 84 -2.39 -5.36 3.25
CA THR A 84 -1.45 -4.79 4.23
C THR A 84 -0.17 -4.32 3.54
N VAL A 85 0.32 -5.10 2.57
CA VAL A 85 1.51 -4.77 1.79
C VAL A 85 1.25 -3.57 0.89
N GLU A 86 0.10 -3.54 0.20
CA GLU A 86 -0.32 -2.42 -0.63
C GLU A 86 -0.39 -1.13 0.19
N ARG A 87 -1.09 -1.15 1.33
CA ARG A 87 -1.17 0.01 2.22
C ARG A 87 0.21 0.48 2.72
N MET A 88 1.12 -0.45 3.02
CA MET A 88 2.49 -0.12 3.41
C MET A 88 3.25 0.57 2.27
N ILE A 89 3.15 0.05 1.05
CA ILE A 89 3.78 0.64 -0.15
C ILE A 89 3.20 2.03 -0.42
N GLN A 90 1.88 2.18 -0.36
CA GLN A 90 1.22 3.47 -0.58
C GLN A 90 1.62 4.50 0.48
N ARG A 91 1.55 4.14 1.77
CA ARG A 91 2.00 5.01 2.86
C ARG A 91 3.46 5.42 2.68
N HIS A 92 4.32 4.52 2.23
CA HIS A 92 5.72 4.84 1.94
C HIS A 92 5.86 5.83 0.77
N LYS A 93 5.11 5.66 -0.32
CA LYS A 93 5.11 6.59 -1.46
C LYS A 93 4.65 7.99 -1.06
N ILE A 94 3.55 8.08 -0.31
CA ILE A 94 3.01 9.36 0.17
C ILE A 94 4.02 10.02 1.12
N ARG A 95 4.59 9.26 2.07
CA ARG A 95 5.58 9.80 3.02
C ARG A 95 6.84 10.32 2.34
N ASN A 96 7.30 9.68 1.28
CA ASN A 96 8.46 10.15 0.51
C ASN A 96 8.18 11.42 -0.29
N ASN A 97 6.91 11.73 -0.57
CA ASN A 97 6.49 12.92 -1.33
C ASN A 97 5.60 13.86 -0.49
N ILE A 98 5.67 13.76 0.84
CA ILE A 98 4.72 14.44 1.73
C ILE A 98 4.75 15.95 1.55
N SER A 99 5.93 16.54 1.40
CA SER A 99 6.08 17.99 1.15
C SER A 99 5.40 18.44 -0.14
N THR A 100 5.40 17.60 -1.17
CA THR A 100 4.75 17.90 -2.45
C THR A 100 3.23 17.85 -2.32
N HIS A 101 2.72 16.85 -1.59
CA HIS A 101 1.29 16.74 -1.32
C HIS A 101 0.80 17.93 -0.48
N LEU A 102 1.50 18.26 0.61
CA LEU A 102 1.16 19.41 1.46
C LEU A 102 1.18 20.72 0.65
N ALA A 103 2.24 20.97 -0.12
CA ALA A 103 2.32 22.17 -0.94
C ALA A 103 1.19 22.28 -1.98
N LYS A 104 0.68 21.16 -2.50
CA LYS A 104 -0.49 21.19 -3.39
C LYS A 104 -1.80 21.40 -2.67
N LEU A 105 -2.00 20.78 -1.53
CA LEU A 105 -3.18 21.02 -0.71
C LEU A 105 -3.22 22.49 -0.26
N ASP A 106 -2.10 23.03 0.22
CA ASP A 106 -1.96 24.44 0.60
C ASP A 106 -2.24 25.39 -0.57
N GLN A 107 -1.82 25.02 -1.79
CA GLN A 107 -2.12 25.80 -2.97
C GLN A 107 -3.63 25.84 -3.24
N TYR A 108 -4.32 24.69 -3.21
CA TYR A 108 -5.77 24.66 -3.43
C TYR A 108 -6.54 25.41 -2.35
N LEU A 109 -6.09 25.32 -1.08
CA LEU A 109 -6.66 26.11 0.00
C LEU A 109 -6.49 27.62 -0.21
N ALA A 110 -5.30 28.06 -0.66
CA ALA A 110 -5.02 29.47 -0.93
C ALA A 110 -5.72 30.02 -2.18
N GLU A 111 -6.03 29.14 -3.14
CA GLU A 111 -6.78 29.46 -4.36
C GLU A 111 -8.31 29.32 -4.17
N GLU A 112 -8.76 28.88 -3.00
CA GLU A 112 -10.16 28.58 -2.69
C GLU A 112 -10.78 27.56 -3.68
N ASP A 113 -9.95 26.65 -4.20
CA ASP A 113 -10.35 25.61 -5.17
C ASP A 113 -10.69 24.31 -4.44
N TRP A 114 -11.89 24.29 -3.86
CA TRP A 114 -12.38 23.19 -3.03
C TRP A 114 -12.60 21.89 -3.80
N ALA A 115 -13.03 21.98 -5.06
CA ALA A 115 -13.24 20.82 -5.92
C ALA A 115 -11.91 20.15 -6.28
N SER A 116 -10.90 20.91 -6.70
CA SER A 116 -9.58 20.35 -6.97
C SER A 116 -8.91 19.83 -5.70
N PHE A 117 -9.18 20.44 -4.54
CA PHE A 117 -8.70 19.95 -3.25
C PHE A 117 -9.22 18.54 -2.94
N THR A 118 -10.53 18.31 -3.03
CA THR A 118 -11.16 17.00 -2.76
C THR A 118 -10.68 15.96 -3.76
N ASP A 119 -10.66 16.30 -5.05
CA ASP A 119 -10.18 15.43 -6.13
C ASP A 119 -8.73 15.01 -5.92
N TYR A 120 -7.87 15.95 -5.54
CA TYR A 120 -6.45 15.66 -5.32
C TYR A 120 -6.26 14.67 -4.17
N ILE A 121 -7.01 14.79 -3.08
CA ILE A 121 -6.97 13.84 -1.96
C ILE A 121 -7.38 12.44 -2.42
N ASP A 122 -8.42 12.33 -3.23
CA ASP A 122 -8.96 11.04 -3.69
C ASP A 122 -8.06 10.38 -4.73
N MET A 123 -7.62 11.12 -5.74
CA MET A 123 -6.72 10.62 -6.78
C MET A 123 -5.38 10.14 -6.20
N ASN A 124 -4.90 10.79 -5.13
CA ASN A 124 -3.65 10.42 -4.47
C ASN A 124 -3.85 9.52 -3.23
N GLN A 125 -5.08 9.09 -2.95
CA GLN A 125 -5.42 8.18 -1.84
C GLN A 125 -4.93 8.69 -0.48
N LEU A 126 -4.97 10.01 -0.26
CA LEU A 126 -4.44 10.66 0.94
C LEU A 126 -5.36 10.45 2.15
N TYR A 127 -6.66 10.24 1.92
CA TYR A 127 -7.67 10.14 2.97
C TYR A 127 -7.50 8.94 3.90
N TYR A 128 -7.00 7.79 3.41
CA TYR A 128 -6.78 6.59 4.23
C TYR A 128 -5.29 6.31 4.47
N SER A 129 -4.43 7.31 4.26
CA SER A 129 -2.98 7.17 4.34
C SER A 129 -2.46 6.86 5.75
N GLY A 130 -3.17 7.30 6.79
CA GLY A 130 -2.73 7.19 8.19
C GLY A 130 -1.42 7.95 8.44
N ILE A 131 -1.23 9.08 7.77
CA ILE A 131 -0.09 9.97 7.92
C ILE A 131 -0.56 11.20 8.70
N ASP A 132 0.02 11.41 9.88
CA ASP A 132 -0.38 12.44 10.84
C ASP A 132 -0.28 13.85 10.24
N GLU A 133 0.73 14.09 9.39
CA GLU A 133 0.91 15.36 8.70
C GLU A 133 -0.25 15.74 7.76
N LEU A 134 -1.12 14.79 7.39
CA LEU A 134 -2.30 15.00 6.56
C LEU A 134 -3.60 15.02 7.37
N GLU A 135 -3.54 14.87 8.70
CA GLU A 135 -4.72 14.66 9.53
C GLU A 135 -5.75 15.78 9.41
N ASP A 136 -5.34 17.03 9.58
CA ASP A 136 -6.24 18.19 9.49
C ASP A 136 -6.86 18.34 8.10
N TYR A 137 -6.08 18.12 7.03
CA TYR A 137 -6.59 18.14 5.66
C TYR A 137 -7.66 17.07 5.41
N ARG A 138 -7.55 15.90 6.07
CA ARG A 138 -8.54 14.82 5.96
C ARG A 138 -9.84 15.19 6.66
N TYR A 139 -9.78 15.89 7.78
CA TYR A 139 -10.95 16.41 8.45
C TYR A 139 -11.58 17.55 7.64
N PHE A 140 -10.77 18.50 7.18
CA PHE A 140 -11.24 19.60 6.33
C PHE A 140 -11.87 19.13 5.02
N ARG A 141 -11.39 18.03 4.42
CA ARG A 141 -12.02 17.41 3.24
C ARG A 141 -13.51 17.17 3.43
N GLN A 142 -13.96 16.83 4.64
CA GLN A 142 -15.38 16.60 4.88
C GLN A 142 -16.21 17.88 4.71
N LEU A 143 -15.67 19.02 5.15
CA LEU A 143 -16.29 20.33 4.94
C LEU A 143 -16.30 20.71 3.45
N ALA A 144 -15.24 20.36 2.72
CA ALA A 144 -15.15 20.57 1.27
C ALA A 144 -16.09 19.66 0.47
N ASP A 145 -16.26 18.41 0.89
CA ASP A 145 -17.24 17.48 0.30
C ASP A 145 -18.67 18.04 0.48
N ASP A 146 -19.02 18.53 1.69
CA ASP A 146 -20.33 19.16 1.94
C ASP A 146 -20.56 20.42 1.07
N TYR A 147 -19.53 21.25 0.89
CA TYR A 147 -19.59 22.38 -0.04
C TYR A 147 -19.86 21.93 -1.47
N ASN A 148 -19.14 20.91 -1.96
CA ASN A 148 -19.31 20.42 -3.33
C ASN A 148 -20.74 19.87 -3.55
N TYR A 149 -21.32 19.19 -2.54
CA TYR A 149 -22.72 18.78 -2.61
C TYR A 149 -23.70 19.95 -2.68
N ILE A 150 -23.44 21.04 -1.95
CA ILE A 150 -24.24 22.27 -2.04
C ILE A 150 -24.11 22.86 -3.45
N TYR A 151 -22.89 23.00 -3.96
CA TYR A 151 -22.63 23.51 -5.30
C TYR A 151 -23.37 22.71 -6.37
N GLU A 152 -23.21 21.39 -6.40
CA GLU A 152 -23.90 20.50 -7.34
C GLU A 152 -25.43 20.63 -7.23
N SER A 153 -25.96 20.61 -6.00
CA SER A 153 -27.39 20.76 -5.76
C SER A 153 -27.91 22.12 -6.24
N CYS A 154 -27.16 23.20 -6.03
CA CYS A 154 -27.50 24.53 -6.55
C CYS A 154 -27.49 24.55 -8.09
N MET A 155 -26.55 23.87 -8.75
CA MET A 155 -26.56 23.76 -10.22
C MET A 155 -27.79 22.99 -10.71
N HIS A 156 -28.17 21.92 -10.02
CA HIS A 156 -29.39 21.18 -10.34
C HIS A 156 -30.67 22.02 -10.14
N LEU A 157 -30.72 22.92 -9.15
CA LEU A 157 -31.85 23.84 -8.98
C LEU A 157 -32.04 24.81 -10.16
N VAL A 158 -30.98 25.11 -10.91
CA VAL A 158 -31.03 26.01 -12.07
C VAL A 158 -31.31 25.25 -13.37
N ASP A 159 -30.73 24.06 -13.51
CA ASP A 159 -30.76 23.29 -14.75
C ASP A 159 -31.81 22.16 -14.76
N TYR A 160 -32.68 22.08 -13.73
CA TYR A 160 -33.62 20.97 -13.58
C TYR A 160 -34.56 20.77 -14.77
N GLU A 161 -34.87 21.84 -15.52
CA GLU A 161 -35.73 21.78 -16.70
C GLU A 161 -35.05 21.15 -17.93
N ASN A 162 -33.72 21.07 -17.95
CA ASN A 162 -32.93 20.52 -19.05
C ASN A 162 -32.38 19.11 -18.76
N LEU A 163 -32.65 18.56 -17.57
CA LEU A 163 -32.26 17.19 -17.21
C LEU A 163 -32.98 16.18 -18.11
N ASP A 164 -32.26 15.12 -18.50
CA ASP A 164 -32.88 13.99 -19.18
C ASP A 164 -33.80 13.20 -18.23
N GLU A 165 -34.67 12.34 -18.78
CA GLU A 165 -35.66 11.57 -17.97
C GLU A 165 -35.00 10.69 -16.89
N ASP A 166 -33.75 10.25 -17.08
CA ASP A 166 -33.04 9.37 -16.16
C ASP A 166 -32.38 10.19 -15.01
N GLU A 167 -31.85 11.38 -15.28
CA GLU A 167 -31.30 12.30 -14.29
C GLU A 167 -32.40 13.01 -13.49
N TYR A 168 -33.54 13.31 -14.11
CA TYR A 168 -34.69 13.95 -13.46
C TYR A 168 -35.21 13.16 -12.25
N TYR A 169 -35.12 11.82 -12.28
CA TYR A 169 -35.57 10.98 -11.16
C TYR A 169 -34.74 11.17 -9.88
N TYR A 170 -33.48 11.61 -10.00
CA TYR A 170 -32.56 11.71 -8.86
C TYR A 170 -32.33 13.15 -8.39
N TYR A 171 -32.60 14.17 -9.22
CA TYR A 171 -32.24 15.57 -8.94
C TYR A 171 -33.43 16.52 -9.03
N THR A 172 -34.54 16.16 -8.38
CA THR A 172 -35.68 17.07 -8.25
C THR A 172 -35.31 18.29 -7.39
N PRO A 173 -35.96 19.46 -7.57
CA PRO A 173 -35.73 20.61 -6.70
C PRO A 173 -35.88 20.28 -5.22
N ASP A 174 -36.90 19.52 -4.84
CA ASP A 174 -37.11 19.07 -3.46
C ASP A 174 -35.89 18.27 -2.93
N TYR A 175 -35.37 17.32 -3.71
CA TYR A 175 -34.20 16.55 -3.32
C TYR A 175 -32.96 17.44 -3.18
N SER A 176 -32.73 18.36 -4.12
CA SER A 176 -31.62 19.30 -4.06
C SER A 176 -31.69 20.20 -2.82
N LEU A 177 -32.87 20.71 -2.46
CA LEU A 177 -33.05 21.52 -1.25
C LEU A 177 -32.82 20.70 0.03
N GLU A 178 -33.24 19.43 0.06
CA GLU A 178 -32.93 18.53 1.17
C GLU A 178 -31.42 18.27 1.31
N GLN A 179 -30.72 18.01 0.20
CA GLN A 179 -29.28 17.80 0.18
C GLN A 179 -28.49 19.03 0.62
N ILE A 180 -28.91 20.22 0.18
CA ILE A 180 -28.35 21.50 0.64
C ILE A 180 -28.55 21.63 2.15
N ALA A 181 -29.74 21.34 2.67
CA ALA A 181 -30.03 21.44 4.10
C ALA A 181 -29.18 20.49 4.96
N ASP A 182 -28.97 19.25 4.49
CA ASP A 182 -28.15 18.26 5.18
C ASP A 182 -26.67 18.67 5.20
N SER A 183 -26.15 19.11 4.04
CA SER A 183 -24.77 19.56 3.90
C SER A 183 -24.49 20.81 4.73
N LEU A 184 -25.35 21.84 4.66
CA LEU A 184 -25.25 23.01 5.53
C LEU A 184 -25.26 22.64 7.01
N LYS A 185 -26.12 21.69 7.40
CA LYS A 185 -26.21 21.26 8.79
C LYS A 185 -24.91 20.60 9.25
N HIS A 186 -24.31 19.76 8.43
CA HIS A 186 -23.00 19.16 8.72
C HIS A 186 -21.91 20.21 8.82
N MET A 187 -21.85 21.16 7.89
CA MET A 187 -20.88 22.26 7.92
C MET A 187 -21.02 23.11 9.19
N TYR A 188 -22.25 23.43 9.61
CA TYR A 188 -22.48 24.19 10.85
C TYR A 188 -22.15 23.39 12.10
N ASP A 189 -22.41 22.08 12.12
CA ASP A 189 -22.00 21.21 13.22
C ASP A 189 -20.48 21.04 13.31
N PHE A 190 -19.78 21.05 12.18
CA PHE A 190 -18.32 20.97 12.11
C PHE A 190 -17.67 22.08 12.94
N VAL A 191 -18.19 23.31 12.83
CA VAL A 191 -17.66 24.50 13.52
C VAL A 191 -18.31 24.77 14.87
N LYS A 192 -19.30 23.96 15.25
CA LYS A 192 -19.99 24.10 16.52
C LYS A 192 -19.12 23.62 17.66
N LYS A 193 -19.05 24.44 18.71
CA LYS A 193 -18.31 24.09 19.93
C LYS A 193 -18.94 22.85 20.57
N ASP A 194 -18.23 21.74 20.48
CA ASP A 194 -18.49 20.50 21.20
C ASP A 194 -17.17 20.03 21.85
N GLU A 195 -17.23 19.71 23.14
CA GLU A 195 -16.07 19.51 24.02
C GLU A 195 -15.27 18.24 23.70
N TYR A 196 -15.74 17.43 22.74
CA TYR A 196 -15.12 16.17 22.33
C TYR A 196 -15.05 15.97 20.80
N SER A 197 -15.28 17.03 20.01
CA SER A 197 -15.29 16.93 18.55
C SER A 197 -13.92 17.28 17.95
N THR A 198 -13.24 16.29 17.35
CA THR A 198 -12.02 16.52 16.57
C THR A 198 -12.24 17.52 15.43
N TYR A 199 -13.45 17.61 14.89
CA TYR A 199 -13.81 18.62 13.88
C TYR A 199 -13.72 20.04 14.42
N TYR A 200 -14.14 20.26 15.67
CA TYR A 200 -14.07 21.58 16.29
C TYR A 200 -12.63 21.98 16.63
N GLU A 201 -11.76 21.02 16.96
CA GLU A 201 -10.32 21.25 17.14
C GLU A 201 -9.66 21.71 15.83
N VAL A 202 -9.96 21.02 14.72
CA VAL A 202 -9.50 21.40 13.38
C VAL A 202 -10.02 22.78 13.00
N TYR A 203 -11.31 23.06 13.23
CA TYR A 203 -11.87 24.39 13.02
C TYR A 203 -11.15 25.48 13.82
N GLN A 204 -10.83 25.22 15.09
CA GLN A 204 -10.09 26.19 15.91
C GLN A 204 -8.67 26.44 15.39
N ALA A 205 -8.00 25.41 14.88
CA ALA A 205 -6.64 25.51 14.35
C ALA A 205 -6.60 26.20 12.99
N HIS A 206 -7.62 26.00 12.15
CA HIS A 206 -7.62 26.34 10.73
C HIS A 206 -8.86 27.15 10.32
N ARG A 207 -9.16 28.20 11.07
CA ARG A 207 -10.28 29.12 10.75
C ARG A 207 -10.11 29.79 9.40
N ASP A 208 -8.87 30.07 9.02
CA ASP A 208 -8.51 30.63 7.72
C ASP A 208 -8.89 29.72 6.54
N TRP A 209 -9.06 28.41 6.76
CA TRP A 209 -9.57 27.49 5.73
C TRP A 209 -11.09 27.32 5.83
N CYS A 210 -11.60 27.24 7.06
CA CYS A 210 -13.00 26.89 7.31
C CYS A 210 -13.98 28.06 7.12
N ASP A 211 -13.59 29.28 7.52
CA ASP A 211 -14.49 30.44 7.44
C ASP A 211 -14.78 30.85 5.97
N PRO A 212 -13.82 30.83 5.02
CA PRO A 212 -14.10 31.11 3.60
C PRO A 212 -15.10 30.14 2.97
N ILE A 213 -14.87 28.83 3.07
CA ILE A 213 -15.75 27.83 2.44
C ILE A 213 -17.17 27.84 3.03
N LEU A 214 -17.32 28.13 4.33
CA LEU A 214 -18.63 28.36 4.94
C LEU A 214 -19.33 29.59 4.38
N THR A 215 -18.57 30.67 4.17
CA THR A 215 -19.10 31.92 3.61
C THR A 215 -19.56 31.70 2.17
N GLU A 216 -18.75 31.04 1.34
CA GLU A 216 -19.13 30.73 -0.03
C GLU A 216 -20.34 29.79 -0.11
N ALA A 217 -20.47 28.80 0.78
CA ALA A 217 -21.66 27.96 0.84
C ALA A 217 -22.93 28.77 1.14
N GLU A 218 -22.83 29.77 2.02
CA GLU A 218 -23.93 30.69 2.34
C GLU A 218 -24.26 31.61 1.15
N GLU A 219 -23.24 32.08 0.42
CA GLU A 219 -23.40 32.87 -0.79
C GLU A 219 -24.06 32.07 -1.93
N LEU A 220 -23.73 30.77 -2.07
CA LEU A 220 -24.37 29.88 -3.04
C LEU A 220 -25.87 29.74 -2.77
N VAL A 221 -26.26 29.46 -1.53
CA VAL A 221 -27.69 29.31 -1.20
C VAL A 221 -28.45 30.64 -1.24
N GLN A 222 -27.77 31.76 -0.98
CA GLN A 222 -28.33 33.08 -1.25
C GLN A 222 -28.60 33.28 -2.74
N ALA A 223 -27.63 32.97 -3.59
CA ALA A 223 -27.69 33.23 -5.04
C ALA A 223 -28.65 32.30 -5.79
N TYR A 224 -28.70 31.02 -5.41
CA TYR A 224 -29.40 29.98 -6.17
C TYR A 224 -30.67 29.45 -5.50
N ALA A 225 -30.79 29.56 -4.18
CA ALA A 225 -31.99 29.15 -3.44
C ALA A 225 -32.80 30.32 -2.87
N GLY A 226 -32.36 31.58 -3.09
CA GLY A 226 -33.12 32.77 -2.69
C GLY A 226 -33.13 33.04 -1.18
N VAL A 227 -32.14 32.54 -0.44
CA VAL A 227 -32.07 32.74 1.01
C VAL A 227 -31.85 34.23 1.31
N ASP A 228 -32.66 34.78 2.21
CA ASP A 228 -32.59 36.20 2.58
C ASP A 228 -31.24 36.54 3.25
N SER A 229 -30.59 37.60 2.78
CA SER A 229 -29.29 38.04 3.29
C SER A 229 -29.34 38.39 4.78
N GLU A 230 -30.47 38.88 5.29
CA GLU A 230 -30.62 39.20 6.73
C GLU A 230 -30.53 37.93 7.59
N VAL A 231 -30.99 36.79 7.08
CA VAL A 231 -30.95 35.49 7.79
C VAL A 231 -29.52 34.94 7.85
N ILE A 232 -28.71 35.22 6.82
CA ILE A 232 -27.29 34.85 6.75
C ILE A 232 -26.45 35.81 7.63
N GLU A 233 -26.58 37.13 7.42
CA GLU A 233 -25.80 38.16 8.13
C GLU A 233 -26.03 38.14 9.64
N SER A 234 -27.24 37.82 10.09
CA SER A 234 -27.56 37.68 11.51
C SER A 234 -27.00 36.40 12.16
N GLY A 235 -26.48 35.46 11.34
CA GLY A 235 -26.03 34.13 11.77
C GLY A 235 -27.17 33.20 12.18
N GLN A 236 -28.44 33.61 12.01
CA GLN A 236 -29.59 32.81 12.43
C GLN A 236 -29.65 31.46 11.70
N ILE A 237 -29.25 31.42 10.43
CA ILE A 237 -29.21 30.19 9.62
C ILE A 237 -28.35 29.09 10.29
N ARG A 238 -27.22 29.46 10.89
CA ARG A 238 -26.25 28.52 11.50
C ARG A 238 -26.79 27.81 12.74
N GLU A 239 -27.77 28.40 13.41
CA GLU A 239 -28.41 27.85 14.62
C GLU A 239 -29.67 27.01 14.30
N MET A 240 -30.04 26.89 13.02
CA MET A 240 -31.23 26.15 12.63
C MET A 240 -31.03 24.63 12.71
N SER A 241 -32.08 23.93 13.13
CA SER A 241 -32.17 22.48 12.93
C SER A 241 -32.34 22.15 11.45
N ARG A 242 -31.92 20.95 11.02
CA ARG A 242 -32.12 20.44 9.65
C ARG A 242 -33.54 20.69 9.09
N THR A 243 -34.58 20.36 9.85
CA THR A 243 -35.98 20.59 9.43
C THR A 243 -36.31 22.07 9.18
N LYS A 244 -35.70 22.99 9.94
CA LYS A 244 -35.89 24.43 9.75
C LYS A 244 -35.13 24.94 8.52
N LEU A 245 -33.95 24.37 8.24
CA LEU A 245 -33.18 24.67 7.03
C LEU A 245 -33.96 24.28 5.77
N VAL A 246 -34.52 23.07 5.72
CA VAL A 246 -35.38 22.64 4.58
C VAL A 246 -36.55 23.59 4.38
N VAL A 247 -37.30 23.91 5.45
CA VAL A 247 -38.45 24.83 5.34
C VAL A 247 -38.03 26.24 4.92
N LEU A 248 -36.84 26.70 5.32
CA LEU A 248 -36.30 27.99 4.87
C LEU A 248 -36.02 27.94 3.36
N LEU A 249 -35.27 26.92 2.92
CA LEU A 249 -34.85 26.73 1.53
C LEU A 249 -36.06 26.59 0.59
N GLU A 250 -37.03 25.73 0.92
CA GLU A 250 -38.28 25.58 0.15
C GLU A 250 -39.04 26.91 0.02
N ARG A 251 -39.15 27.67 1.12
CA ARG A 251 -39.88 28.95 1.09
C ARG A 251 -39.15 30.03 0.32
N SER A 252 -37.83 30.02 0.36
CA SER A 252 -37.00 30.98 -0.36
C SER A 252 -37.02 30.69 -1.86
N TYR A 253 -36.77 29.43 -2.24
CA TYR A 253 -36.75 29.02 -3.65
C TYR A 253 -38.10 29.27 -4.35
N ASN A 254 -39.21 28.88 -3.72
CA ASN A 254 -40.55 29.07 -4.29
C ASN A 254 -41.00 30.54 -4.40
N LYS A 255 -40.36 31.48 -3.69
CA LYS A 255 -40.64 32.92 -3.84
C LYS A 255 -39.99 33.50 -5.09
N ASP A 256 -38.84 32.96 -5.49
CA ASP A 256 -38.10 33.44 -6.66
C ASP A 256 -38.66 32.87 -7.98
N GLU A 257 -39.42 31.76 -7.92
CA GLU A 257 -40.15 31.23 -9.08
C GLU A 257 -41.45 32.00 -9.42
N SER A 258 -41.89 32.96 -8.59
CA SER A 258 -43.17 33.69 -8.73
C SER A 258 -43.03 35.14 -9.19
#